data_AF-A0A6J7QLX3-F1
#
_entry.id   AF-A0A6J7QLX3-F1
#
_cell.length_a   1.000
_cell.length_b   1.000
_cell.length_c   1.000
_cell.angle_alpha   90.00
_cell.angle_beta   90.00
_cell.angle_gamma   90.00
#
_symmetry.space_group_name_H-M   'P 1'
#
loop_
_entity.id
_entity.type
_entity.pdbx_description
1 polymer ?
#
loop_
_entity_poly.entity_id
_entity_poly.type
_entity_poly.pdbx_seq_one_letter_code
_entity_poly.pdbx_strand_id
1 'polypeptide(L)'
;MQQLGPPTTESKAHTKGTRDGRGIVFVSATGDITPAGFLPIVLGNVRTHDIVDVYRDHPLLQQIRAAEFGGKCGTCDYSELCGGSRSRAYASTGDPLAEDPACAYIPAA
;
A
#
# COMPACT_ATOMS: atom_id res chain seq x y z
N MET A 1 -18.30 17.01 -24.11
CA MET A 1 -17.81 16.87 -22.72
C MET A 1 -18.06 18.20 -22.01
N GLN A 2 -19.23 18.37 -21.41
CA GLN A 2 -19.60 19.61 -20.72
C GLN A 2 -18.91 19.62 -19.36
N GLN A 3 -18.02 20.59 -19.12
CA GLN A 3 -17.34 20.69 -17.84
C GLN A 3 -18.36 21.04 -16.76
N LEU A 4 -18.39 20.22 -15.71
CA LEU A 4 -19.07 20.53 -14.47
C LEU A 4 -18.37 21.77 -13.89
N GLY A 5 -19.14 22.82 -13.56
CA GLY A 5 -18.60 24.08 -13.06
C GLY A 5 -17.75 23.93 -11.78
N PRO A 6 -17.15 25.02 -11.29
CA PRO A 6 -16.26 24.96 -10.14
C PRO A 6 -16.99 24.38 -8.91
N PRO A 7 -16.29 23.60 -8.06
CA PRO A 7 -16.88 22.99 -6.89
C PRO A 7 -17.41 24.06 -5.94
N THR A 8 -18.66 23.92 -5.51
CA THR A 8 -19.35 24.86 -4.62
C THR A 8 -19.14 24.53 -3.13
N THR A 9 -18.46 23.43 -2.82
CA THR A 9 -18.22 22.96 -1.45
C THR A 9 -16.78 22.47 -1.29
N GLU A 10 -16.22 22.65 -0.09
CA GLU A 10 -14.93 22.08 0.26
C GLU A 10 -14.98 20.54 0.24
N SER A 11 -13.91 19.95 -0.28
CA SER A 11 -13.74 18.50 -0.27
C SER A 11 -13.64 17.99 1.17
N LYS A 12 -14.64 17.21 1.59
CA LYS A 12 -14.62 16.49 2.88
C LYS A 12 -13.89 15.15 2.80
N ALA A 13 -13.27 14.83 1.67
CA ALA A 13 -12.54 13.59 1.49
C ALA A 13 -11.20 13.64 2.25
N HIS A 14 -11.19 13.12 3.47
CA HIS A 14 -9.95 12.78 4.16
C HIS A 14 -9.46 11.42 3.68
N THR A 15 -9.04 11.33 2.42
CA THR A 15 -8.35 10.14 1.92
C THR A 15 -6.91 10.18 2.42
N LYS A 16 -6.67 9.70 3.65
CA LYS A 16 -5.36 9.04 3.88
C LYS A 16 -5.33 7.89 2.87
N GLY A 17 -4.35 7.91 1.96
CA GLY A 17 -4.28 6.95 0.87
C GLY A 17 -4.13 5.53 1.40
N THR A 18 -5.25 4.81 1.51
CA THR A 18 -5.25 3.38 1.73
C THR A 18 -4.55 2.72 0.55
N ARG A 19 -3.52 1.93 0.85
CA ARG A 19 -2.66 1.25 -0.12
C ARG A 19 -2.36 -0.15 0.39
N ASP A 20 -1.79 -1.00 -0.46
CA ASP A 20 -1.42 -2.37 -0.11
C ASP A 20 -0.65 -2.41 1.23
N GLY A 21 -1.24 -2.95 2.29
CA GLY A 21 -0.67 -3.02 3.64
C GLY A 21 -0.66 -1.73 4.47
N ARG A 22 -1.13 -0.59 3.93
CA ARG A 22 -1.27 0.69 4.62
C ARG A 22 -2.73 1.11 4.71
N GLY A 23 -3.33 0.90 5.87
CA GLY A 23 -4.74 1.20 6.14
C GLY A 23 -5.70 0.08 5.74
N ILE A 24 -5.19 -1.03 5.20
CA ILE A 24 -5.97 -2.18 4.76
C ILE A 24 -5.16 -3.47 4.90
N VAL A 25 -5.89 -4.56 5.11
CA VAL A 25 -5.48 -5.96 4.89
C VAL A 25 -6.63 -6.67 4.18
N PHE A 26 -6.33 -7.79 3.55
CA PHE A 26 -7.33 -8.66 2.93
C PHE A 26 -7.37 -10.00 3.66
N VAL A 27 -8.56 -10.59 3.78
CA VAL A 27 -8.76 -11.92 4.37
C VAL A 27 -9.37 -12.81 3.31
N SER A 28 -8.68 -13.90 2.97
CA SER A 28 -9.16 -14.86 1.98
C SER A 28 -10.33 -15.71 2.53
N ALA A 29 -10.99 -16.47 1.65
CA ALA A 29 -12.03 -17.42 2.05
C ALA A 29 -11.51 -18.53 3.00
N THR A 30 -10.21 -18.83 2.98
CA THR A 30 -9.54 -19.77 3.90
C THR A 30 -9.08 -19.11 5.20
N GLY A 31 -9.25 -17.79 5.33
CA GLY A 31 -8.89 -17.01 6.50
C GLY A 31 -7.47 -16.44 6.47
N ASP A 32 -6.73 -16.59 5.36
CA ASP A 32 -5.37 -16.08 5.24
C ASP A 32 -5.40 -14.55 5.17
N ILE A 33 -4.55 -13.92 5.97
CA ILE A 33 -4.39 -12.46 6.04
C ILE A 33 -3.28 -12.06 5.08
N THR A 34 -3.56 -11.16 4.14
CA THR A 34 -2.57 -10.59 3.23
C THR A 34 -2.59 -9.06 3.26
N PRO A 35 -1.53 -8.35 2.83
CA PRO A 35 -1.52 -6.88 2.83
C PRO A 35 -2.58 -6.27 1.90
N ALA A 36 -2.93 -6.97 0.82
CA ALA A 36 -3.94 -6.59 -0.16
C ALA A 36 -4.47 -7.81 -0.91
N GLY A 37 -5.61 -7.66 -1.59
CA GLY A 37 -6.18 -8.74 -2.41
C GLY A 37 -5.31 -9.17 -3.59
N PHE A 38 -4.40 -8.31 -4.05
CA PHE A 38 -3.46 -8.59 -5.15
C PHE A 38 -2.00 -8.72 -4.71
N LEU A 39 -1.72 -8.68 -3.40
CA LEU A 39 -0.39 -8.92 -2.84
C LEU A 39 -0.43 -10.25 -2.05
N PRO A 40 -0.15 -11.40 -2.69
CA PRO A 40 -0.39 -12.73 -2.13
C PRO A 40 0.73 -13.16 -1.15
N ILE A 41 1.04 -12.30 -0.18
CA ILE A 41 1.98 -12.60 0.92
C ILE A 41 1.14 -12.90 2.15
N VAL A 42 1.18 -14.14 2.63
CA VAL A 42 0.45 -14.55 3.83
C VAL A 42 1.18 -14.06 5.06
N LEU A 43 0.48 -13.27 5.88
CA LEU A 43 0.99 -12.66 7.12
C LEU A 43 0.53 -13.42 8.37
N GLY A 44 -0.48 -14.27 8.22
CA GLY A 44 -1.14 -15.00 9.30
C GLY A 44 -2.48 -15.54 8.81
N ASN A 45 -3.25 -16.11 9.74
CA ASN A 45 -4.60 -16.60 9.45
C ASN A 45 -5.54 -16.23 10.60
N VAL A 46 -6.71 -15.64 10.31
CA VAL A 46 -7.67 -15.14 11.32
C VAL A 46 -8.26 -16.23 12.21
N ARG A 47 -8.11 -17.50 11.82
CA ARG A 47 -8.56 -18.65 12.62
C ARG A 47 -7.61 -18.98 13.77
N THR A 48 -6.37 -18.49 13.69
CA THR A 48 -5.28 -18.83 14.64
C THR A 48 -4.54 -17.61 15.18
N HIS A 49 -4.68 -16.45 14.55
CA HIS A 49 -3.99 -15.20 14.92
C HIS A 49 -5.01 -14.08 15.09
N ASP A 50 -4.73 -13.16 16.03
CA ASP A 50 -5.47 -11.91 16.14
C ASP A 50 -5.14 -11.00 14.95
N ILE A 51 -6.16 -10.59 14.20
CA ILE A 51 -5.99 -9.77 13.00
C ILE A 51 -5.46 -8.36 13.31
N VAL A 52 -5.77 -7.82 14.50
CA VAL A 52 -5.29 -6.51 14.96
C VAL A 52 -3.80 -6.59 15.24
N ASP A 53 -3.35 -7.64 15.91
CA ASP A 53 -1.92 -7.88 16.19
C ASP A 53 -1.15 -8.09 14.88
N VAL A 54 -1.66 -8.94 13.98
CA VAL A 54 -1.06 -9.13 12.65
C VAL A 54 -0.95 -7.80 11.92
N TYR A 55 -2.01 -6.99 11.90
CA TYR A 55 -1.96 -5.70 11.23
C TYR A 55 -0.94 -4.73 11.86
N ARG A 56 -0.93 -4.60 13.18
CA ARG A 56 -0.10 -3.61 13.89
C ARG A 56 1.37 -4.01 13.95
N ASP A 57 1.65 -5.29 14.09
CA ASP A 57 2.96 -5.76 14.53
C ASP A 57 3.70 -6.59 13.48
N HIS A 58 3.04 -7.06 12.42
CA HIS A 58 3.73 -7.80 11.38
C HIS A 58 4.81 -6.91 10.72
N PRO A 59 6.10 -7.34 10.66
CA PRO A 59 7.22 -6.51 10.22
C PRO A 59 7.00 -5.88 8.84
N LEU A 60 6.55 -6.67 7.86
CA LEU A 60 6.25 -6.17 6.51
C LEU A 60 5.24 -5.02 6.50
N LEU A 61 4.19 -5.11 7.33
CA LEU A 61 3.17 -4.07 7.38
C LEU A 61 3.68 -2.81 8.09
N GLN A 62 4.56 -2.95 9.07
CA GLN A 62 5.26 -1.82 9.69
C GLN A 62 6.14 -1.10 8.67
N GLN A 63 6.96 -1.84 7.91
CA GLN A 63 7.83 -1.29 6.85
C GLN A 63 7.02 -0.54 5.78
N ILE A 64 5.91 -1.14 5.31
CA ILE A 64 5.00 -0.50 4.35
C ILE A 64 4.41 0.80 4.91
N ARG A 65 3.99 0.80 6.18
CA ARG A 65 3.43 2.00 6.83
C ARG A 65 4.45 3.08 7.14
N ALA A 66 5.71 2.71 7.33
CA ALA A 66 6.84 3.61 7.48
C ALA A 66 7.45 4.08 6.15
N ALA A 67 6.85 3.65 5.02
CA ALA A 67 7.35 3.91 3.67
C ALA A 67 8.82 3.53 3.46
N GLU A 68 9.27 2.48 4.14
CA GLU A 68 10.62 1.92 4.02
C GLU A 68 10.75 1.13 2.72
N PHE A 69 10.90 1.86 1.62
CA PHE A 69 10.93 1.31 0.26
C PHE A 69 12.32 1.38 -0.35
N GLY A 70 12.58 0.47 -1.30
CA GLY A 70 13.77 0.49 -2.13
C GLY A 70 13.60 1.29 -3.43
N GLY A 71 14.68 1.37 -4.20
CA GLY A 71 14.72 2.02 -5.51
C GLY A 71 14.30 3.50 -5.45
N LYS A 72 13.67 3.99 -6.51
CA LYS A 72 13.19 5.38 -6.58
C LYS A 72 12.15 5.71 -5.50
N CYS A 73 11.39 4.73 -5.02
CA CYS A 73 10.40 4.97 -3.97
C CYS A 73 11.04 5.29 -2.61
N GLY A 74 12.26 4.81 -2.35
CA GLY A 74 12.98 5.06 -1.10
C GLY A 74 13.51 6.48 -0.94
N THR A 75 13.77 7.18 -2.04
CA THR A 75 14.25 8.58 -2.04
C THR A 75 13.19 9.58 -2.51
N CYS A 76 11.96 9.11 -2.77
CA CYS A 76 10.89 9.95 -3.30
C CYS A 76 10.20 10.75 -2.19
N ASP A 77 10.09 12.07 -2.38
CA ASP A 77 9.34 12.97 -1.47
C ASP A 77 7.85 12.59 -1.32
N TYR A 78 7.32 11.80 -2.26
CA TYR A 78 5.95 11.30 -2.24
C TYR A 78 5.81 9.87 -1.72
N SER A 79 6.85 9.26 -1.14
CA SER A 79 6.79 7.86 -0.64
C SER A 79 5.68 7.65 0.40
N GLU A 80 5.57 8.59 1.34
CA GLU A 80 4.54 8.62 2.39
C GLU A 80 3.13 8.84 1.86
N LEU A 81 2.97 9.58 0.76
CA LEU A 81 1.66 9.89 0.17
C LEU A 81 1.23 8.85 -0.87
N CYS A 82 2.10 8.58 -1.84
CA CYS A 82 1.88 7.72 -3.01
C CYS A 82 2.49 6.35 -2.80
N GLY A 83 3.82 6.25 -2.62
CA GLY A 83 4.58 5.01 -2.42
C GLY A 83 4.33 3.87 -3.41
N GLY A 84 3.59 4.07 -4.50
CA GLY A 84 3.31 3.07 -5.52
C GLY A 84 2.42 1.89 -5.09
N SER A 85 2.20 0.97 -6.02
CA SER A 85 1.57 -0.33 -5.75
C SER A 85 2.62 -1.32 -5.24
N ARG A 86 2.37 -1.93 -4.07
CA ARG A 86 3.23 -2.98 -3.51
C ARG A 86 2.95 -4.32 -4.20
N SER A 87 1.69 -4.56 -4.58
CA SER A 87 1.27 -5.70 -5.40
C SER A 87 2.05 -5.76 -6.72
N ARG A 88 2.19 -4.62 -7.41
CA ARG A 88 2.93 -4.55 -8.67
C ARG A 88 4.44 -4.66 -8.48
N ALA A 89 4.99 -4.02 -7.45
CA ALA A 89 6.41 -4.18 -7.10
C ALA A 89 6.74 -5.67 -6.86
N TYR A 90 5.92 -6.37 -6.07
CA TYR A 90 6.06 -7.80 -5.81
C TYR A 90 5.91 -8.65 -7.07
N ALA A 91 4.88 -8.39 -7.89
CA ALA A 91 4.66 -9.15 -9.12
C ALA A 91 5.83 -9.05 -10.11
N SER A 92 6.55 -7.92 -10.13
CA SER A 92 7.67 -7.70 -11.05
C SER A 92 9.03 -8.12 -10.49
N THR A 93 9.22 -8.07 -9.17
CA THR A 93 10.56 -8.25 -8.56
C THR A 93 10.64 -9.38 -7.52
N GLY A 94 9.50 -9.86 -7.02
CA GLY A 94 9.44 -10.73 -5.84
C GLY A 94 9.61 -10.00 -4.52
N ASP A 95 9.83 -8.68 -4.52
CA ASP A 95 9.97 -7.85 -3.32
C ASP A 95 8.82 -6.81 -3.23
N PRO A 96 7.97 -6.88 -2.19
CA PRO A 96 6.88 -5.91 -2.01
C PRO A 96 7.37 -4.50 -1.64
N LEU A 97 8.60 -4.36 -1.16
CA LEU A 97 9.20 -3.08 -0.77
C LEU A 97 9.98 -2.43 -1.91
N ALA A 98 10.13 -3.11 -3.05
CA ALA A 98 10.76 -2.55 -4.23
C ALA A 98 9.98 -1.35 -4.80
N GLU A 99 10.61 -0.68 -5.76
CA GLU A 99 9.97 0.40 -6.49
C GLU A 99 8.82 -0.11 -7.37
N ASP A 100 7.85 0.78 -7.61
CA ASP A 100 6.77 0.49 -8.54
C ASP A 100 7.24 0.71 -10.00
N PRO A 101 7.30 -0.34 -10.83
CA PRO A 101 7.79 -0.23 -12.21
C PRO A 101 6.89 0.61 -13.12
N ALA A 102 5.62 0.82 -12.78
CA ALA A 102 4.72 1.65 -13.58
C ALA A 102 4.79 3.14 -13.23
N CYS A 103 5.50 3.51 -12.16
CA CYS A 103 5.65 4.90 -11.77
C CYS A 103 6.60 5.62 -12.75
N ALA A 104 6.09 6.60 -13.49
CA ALA A 104 6.88 7.40 -14.43
C ALA A 104 7.65 8.56 -13.75
N TYR A 105 7.37 8.83 -12.47
CA TYR A 105 8.04 9.88 -11.73
C TYR A 105 9.48 9.48 -11.37
N ILE A 106 10.43 10.37 -11.63
CA ILE A 106 11.83 10.24 -11.27
C ILE A 106 12.11 11.28 -10.17
N PRO A 107 12.42 10.86 -8.93
CA PRO A 107 12.80 11.77 -7.86
C PRO A 107 14.04 12.56 -8.23
N ALA A 108 14.13 13.81 -7.76
CA ALA A 108 15.39 14.51 -7.73
C ALA A 108 16.33 13.77 -6.77
N ALA A 109 17.58 13.53 -7.20
CA ALA A 109 18.60 12.86 -6.41
C ALA A 109 19.04 13.70 -5.21
#